data_AF-A0AAJ1ZVI4-F1
#
_entry.id   AF-A0AAJ1ZVI4-F1
#
_cell.length_a   1.000
_cell.length_b   1.000
_cell.length_c   1.000
_cell.angle_alpha   90.00
_cell.angle_beta   90.00
_cell.angle_gamma   90.00
#
_symmetry.space_group_name_H-M   'P 1'
#
loop_
_entity.id
_entity.type
_entity.pdbx_description
1 polymer ?
#
loop_
_entity_poly.entity_id
_entity_poly.type
_entity_poly.pdbx_seq_one_letter_code
_entity_poly.pdbx_strand_id
1 'polypeptide(L)'
;MDWKFWNKSSPSQGASDSASDTYGALRKLLGMLMRADAPPFSNWNAAGIVFTPEVENTAQSATKGYALALWFWLFAEKHGVVAARMARDTFCLLADEAQPATGDVLDTLIELENRLIQSFDATPVEQRSFQLEGQPLELPMEFVLATGFLLQAPDSPYYGRAGGDLEGNDIRIAACLRNATEHAMPLFREMVRGLPDFDAHALPQWKWSATPGAIERHLQRRYNNPLFPLHRQVVTSKDVYEARLADHQTVAEIRKELTDLTSEFYAHNELPADWHPFLNGFRERLDALEDRRLMTGGETAALGAAIGEMRGNVMTLWRSALENNRQSLSSLDAAEAREHRRRATLHATDWMRQLRSHASPIPPQEVVAALLSDTPAEMEAAVSVLKSEPELHGTLANCRSYAHRLVAEVRASGHPLADIDEKLRILDETQPKALEQDDAS
;
A
#
# COMPACT_ATOMS: atom_id res chain seq x y z
N MET A 1 5.54 5.50 9.32
CA MET A 1 5.80 6.91 9.58
C MET A 1 5.09 7.21 10.88
N ASP A 2 5.82 7.67 11.90
CA ASP A 2 5.23 8.11 13.15
C ASP A 2 4.83 9.57 12.98
N TRP A 3 3.53 9.85 13.05
CA TRP A 3 3.00 11.19 12.86
C TRP A 3 3.31 11.95 14.15
N LYS A 4 4.38 12.74 14.14
CA LYS A 4 4.83 13.53 15.30
C LYS A 4 4.53 14.99 15.07
N PHE A 5 3.24 15.33 15.05
CA PHE A 5 2.82 16.72 15.09
C PHE A 5 1.73 16.88 16.15
N TRP A 6 1.65 18.05 16.79
CA TRP A 6 0.66 18.41 17.83
C TRP A 6 0.99 18.11 19.30
N ASN A 7 2.12 18.63 19.82
CA ASN A 7 2.31 18.80 21.26
C ASN A 7 1.89 20.20 21.72
N LYS A 8 0.58 20.41 21.94
CA LYS A 8 0.07 21.40 22.92
C LYS A 8 -1.18 20.84 23.59
N SER A 9 -0.99 20.33 24.81
CA SER A 9 -2.05 19.93 25.71
C SER A 9 -2.59 21.14 26.48
N SER A 10 -3.90 21.33 26.45
CA SER A 10 -4.65 22.12 27.44
C SER A 10 -5.71 21.22 28.07
N PRO A 11 -5.96 21.33 29.39
CA PRO A 11 -6.92 20.47 30.07
C PRO A 11 -8.34 21.03 29.93
N SER A 12 -9.34 20.16 29.74
CA SER A 12 -10.38 19.92 30.77
C SER A 12 -11.70 19.34 30.22
N GLN A 13 -12.25 18.48 31.08
CA GLN A 13 -13.64 18.29 31.49
C GLN A 13 -14.75 18.03 30.46
N GLY A 14 -15.23 16.79 30.52
CA GLY A 14 -16.58 16.39 30.14
C GLY A 14 -16.65 14.87 30.15
N ALA A 15 -17.30 14.29 31.16
CA ALA A 15 -17.56 12.85 31.22
C ALA A 15 -18.42 12.46 29.99
N SER A 16 -17.77 11.98 28.94
CA SER A 16 -18.41 11.56 27.70
C SER A 16 -18.58 10.05 27.75
N ASP A 17 -19.80 9.61 27.47
CA ASP A 17 -20.20 8.26 27.08
C ASP A 17 -19.13 7.65 26.14
N SER A 18 -18.16 6.96 26.72
CA SER A 18 -16.98 6.46 26.03
C SER A 18 -17.38 5.17 25.33
N ALA A 19 -17.14 5.09 24.02
CA ALA A 19 -17.33 3.84 23.30
C ALA A 19 -16.51 2.74 23.99
N SER A 20 -17.13 1.58 24.21
CA SER A 20 -16.49 0.44 24.90
C SER A 20 -15.35 -0.17 24.09
N ASP A 21 -15.36 0.01 22.77
CA ASP A 21 -14.40 -0.57 21.83
C ASP A 21 -14.25 0.29 20.56
N THR A 22 -13.34 -0.12 19.67
CA THR A 22 -13.08 0.56 18.39
C THR A 22 -14.34 0.64 17.51
N TYR A 23 -15.13 -0.43 17.41
CA TYR A 23 -16.30 -0.45 16.55
C TYR A 23 -17.39 0.52 17.00
N GLY A 24 -17.65 0.60 18.31
CA GLY A 24 -18.53 1.60 18.91
C GLY A 24 -18.05 3.03 18.64
N ALA A 25 -16.74 3.27 18.64
CA ALA A 25 -16.17 4.58 18.33
C ALA A 25 -16.37 4.96 16.86
N LEU A 26 -16.19 4.00 15.94
CA LEU A 26 -16.46 4.21 14.51
C LEU A 26 -17.94 4.50 14.24
N ARG A 27 -18.85 3.79 14.91
CA ARG A 27 -20.30 4.08 14.81
C ARG A 27 -20.64 5.48 15.34
N LYS A 28 -20.04 5.90 16.45
CA LYS A 28 -20.20 7.26 16.99
C LYS A 28 -19.67 8.31 16.01
N LEU A 29 -18.49 8.07 15.43
CA LEU A 29 -17.88 8.94 14.43
C LEU A 29 -18.77 9.10 13.19
N LEU A 30 -19.29 7.98 12.65
CA LEU A 30 -20.19 8.00 11.50
C LEU A 30 -21.50 8.73 11.83
N GLY A 31 -22.06 8.49 13.01
CA GLY A 31 -23.26 9.20 13.49
C GLY A 31 -23.06 10.71 13.59
N MET A 32 -21.87 11.18 14.00
CA MET A 32 -21.53 12.60 13.98
C MET A 32 -21.38 13.13 12.55
N LEU A 33 -20.78 12.37 11.63
CA LEU A 33 -20.57 12.79 10.23
C LEU A 33 -21.88 12.92 9.45
N MET A 34 -22.81 11.99 9.64
CA MET A 34 -24.08 11.92 8.90
C MET A 34 -25.12 12.94 9.38
N ARG A 35 -24.97 13.47 10.59
CA ARG A 35 -25.88 14.45 11.15
C ARG A 35 -25.46 15.87 10.77
N ALA A 36 -26.36 16.60 10.14
CA ALA A 36 -26.11 17.99 9.75
C ALA A 36 -25.83 18.93 10.94
N ASP A 37 -26.36 18.60 12.12
CA ASP A 37 -26.32 19.40 13.35
C ASP A 37 -25.28 18.92 14.37
N ALA A 38 -24.50 17.88 14.05
CA ALA A 38 -23.58 17.28 15.01
C ALA A 38 -22.14 17.83 14.88
N PRO A 39 -21.57 18.42 15.94
CA PRO A 39 -20.15 18.74 15.95
C PRO A 39 -19.31 17.44 15.96
N PRO A 40 -18.09 17.47 15.41
CA PRO A 40 -17.42 18.66 14.88
C PRO A 40 -17.74 18.96 13.41
N PHE A 41 -18.41 18.06 12.69
CA PHE A 41 -18.65 18.16 11.25
C PHE A 41 -19.68 19.22 10.85
N SER A 42 -20.61 19.58 11.75
CA SER A 42 -21.55 20.70 11.54
C SER A 42 -20.84 22.06 11.50
N ASN A 43 -19.71 22.20 12.19
CA ASN A 43 -18.98 23.46 12.36
C ASN A 43 -17.83 23.59 11.35
N TRP A 44 -18.03 23.10 10.13
CA TRP A 44 -16.98 23.07 9.11
C TRP A 44 -16.62 24.48 8.61
N ASN A 45 -17.59 25.38 8.46
CA ASN A 45 -17.35 26.74 7.96
C ASN A 45 -16.81 27.66 9.08
N ALA A 46 -15.79 28.46 8.78
CA ALA A 46 -15.30 29.50 9.68
C ALA A 46 -16.19 30.75 9.63
N ALA A 47 -16.31 31.45 10.77
CA ALA A 47 -17.18 32.62 10.87
C ALA A 47 -16.78 33.73 9.88
N GLY A 48 -17.76 34.24 9.13
CA GLY A 48 -17.56 35.33 8.17
C GLY A 48 -17.07 34.90 6.78
N ILE A 49 -16.86 33.60 6.55
CA ILE A 49 -16.50 33.08 5.22
C ILE A 49 -17.77 32.67 4.46
N VAL A 50 -17.87 33.17 3.23
CA VAL A 50 -18.95 32.85 2.28
C VAL A 50 -18.32 32.34 0.99
N PHE A 51 -18.78 31.18 0.54
CA PHE A 51 -18.38 30.59 -0.73
C PHE A 51 -19.45 30.83 -1.80
N THR A 52 -19.05 30.80 -3.06
CA THR A 52 -20.01 30.68 -4.16
C THR A 52 -20.61 29.28 -4.15
N PRO A 53 -21.83 29.08 -4.68
CA PRO A 53 -22.45 27.75 -4.73
C PRO A 53 -21.61 26.69 -5.45
N GLU A 54 -20.79 27.12 -6.41
CA GLU A 54 -19.88 26.24 -7.17
C GLU A 54 -18.71 25.70 -6.32
N VAL A 55 -18.29 26.45 -5.29
CA VAL A 55 -17.13 26.09 -4.44
C VAL A 55 -17.58 25.53 -3.09
N GLU A 56 -18.79 25.87 -2.63
CA GLU A 56 -19.28 25.51 -1.29
C GLU A 56 -19.27 24.00 -1.04
N ASN A 57 -19.71 23.19 -2.01
CA ASN A 57 -19.69 21.72 -1.89
C ASN A 57 -18.26 21.17 -1.80
N THR A 58 -17.33 21.71 -2.59
CA THR A 58 -15.91 21.36 -2.54
C THR A 58 -15.30 21.74 -1.19
N ALA A 59 -15.58 22.95 -0.69
CA ALA A 59 -15.09 23.45 0.59
C ALA A 59 -15.63 22.63 1.77
N GLN A 60 -16.91 22.26 1.73
CA GLN A 60 -17.52 21.39 2.73
C GLN A 60 -16.88 20.00 2.71
N SER A 61 -16.68 19.43 1.51
CA SER A 61 -16.07 18.10 1.34
C SER A 61 -14.63 18.09 1.83
N ALA A 62 -13.82 19.10 1.46
CA ALA A 62 -12.46 19.27 1.95
C ALA A 62 -12.42 19.33 3.47
N THR A 63 -13.27 20.17 4.07
CA THR A 63 -13.20 20.42 5.50
C THR A 63 -13.68 19.22 6.33
N LYS A 64 -14.75 18.55 5.90
CA LYS A 64 -15.24 17.34 6.56
C LYS A 64 -14.30 16.15 6.34
N GLY A 65 -13.74 16.01 5.14
CA GLY A 65 -12.75 14.99 4.80
C GLY A 65 -11.50 15.12 5.65
N TYR A 66 -10.94 16.33 5.72
CA TYR A 66 -9.81 16.64 6.58
C TYR A 66 -10.11 16.40 8.06
N ALA A 67 -11.28 16.83 8.56
CA ALA A 67 -11.69 16.54 9.93
C ALA A 67 -11.75 15.02 10.20
N LEU A 68 -12.32 14.26 9.28
CA LEU A 68 -12.37 12.79 9.39
C LEU A 68 -10.97 12.17 9.37
N ALA A 69 -10.07 12.67 8.51
CA ALA A 69 -8.68 12.24 8.45
C ALA A 69 -7.96 12.48 9.78
N LEU A 70 -8.15 13.63 10.44
CA LEU A 70 -7.57 13.93 11.75
C LEU A 70 -7.90 12.86 12.80
N TRP A 71 -9.13 12.32 12.78
CA TRP A 71 -9.49 11.24 13.72
C TRP A 71 -8.67 9.96 13.45
N PHE A 72 -8.54 9.56 12.18
CA PHE A 72 -7.75 8.37 11.81
C PHE A 72 -6.26 8.56 12.06
N TRP A 73 -5.75 9.78 11.95
CA TRP A 73 -4.35 10.11 12.26
C TRP A 73 -4.08 9.97 13.76
N LEU A 74 -4.94 10.54 14.61
CA LEU A 74 -4.86 10.33 16.06
C LEU A 74 -4.99 8.84 16.43
N PHE A 75 -5.87 8.11 15.75
CA PHE A 75 -6.01 6.68 15.96
C PHE A 75 -4.74 5.93 15.57
N ALA A 76 -4.10 6.30 14.45
CA ALA A 76 -2.84 5.72 13.99
C ALA A 76 -1.68 6.02 14.95
N GLU A 77 -1.62 7.22 15.53
CA GLU A 77 -0.63 7.59 16.55
C GLU A 77 -0.73 6.69 17.78
N LYS A 78 -1.95 6.34 18.20
CA LYS A 78 -2.18 5.50 19.38
C LYS A 78 -2.03 4.00 19.11
N HIS A 79 -2.59 3.52 18.01
CA HIS A 79 -2.77 2.08 17.75
C HIS A 79 -1.91 1.55 16.59
N GLY A 80 -1.19 2.43 15.90
CA GLY A 80 -0.39 2.09 14.73
C GLY A 80 -1.18 2.16 13.42
N VAL A 81 -0.43 2.31 12.33
CA VAL A 81 -0.98 2.53 10.98
C VAL A 81 -1.82 1.36 10.46
N VAL A 82 -1.48 0.12 10.84
CA VAL A 82 -2.23 -1.07 10.42
C VAL A 82 -3.61 -1.12 11.07
N ALA A 83 -3.68 -0.82 12.38
CA ALA A 83 -4.95 -0.73 13.10
C ALA A 83 -5.82 0.40 12.54
N ALA A 84 -5.23 1.57 12.27
CA ALA A 84 -5.93 2.69 11.66
C ALA A 84 -6.49 2.36 10.27
N ARG A 85 -5.74 1.63 9.44
CA ARG A 85 -6.22 1.16 8.13
C ARG A 85 -7.42 0.23 8.29
N MET A 86 -7.35 -0.76 9.19
CA MET A 86 -8.49 -1.65 9.45
C MET A 86 -9.72 -0.91 10.00
N ALA A 87 -9.51 0.07 10.89
CA ALA A 87 -10.57 0.90 11.41
C ALA A 87 -11.21 1.74 10.29
N ARG A 88 -10.42 2.29 9.36
CA ARG A 88 -10.91 3.01 8.18
C ARG A 88 -11.71 2.10 7.23
N ASP A 89 -11.21 0.91 6.93
CA ASP A 89 -11.92 -0.07 6.09
C ASP A 89 -13.30 -0.38 6.69
N THR A 90 -13.34 -0.62 8.00
CA THR A 90 -14.57 -0.90 8.76
C THR A 90 -15.51 0.30 8.76
N PHE A 91 -14.97 1.51 8.92
CA PHE A 91 -15.74 2.75 8.85
C PHE A 91 -16.41 2.95 7.48
N CYS A 92 -15.70 2.64 6.40
CA CYS A 92 -16.25 2.72 5.05
C CYS A 92 -17.35 1.68 4.84
N LEU A 93 -17.20 0.45 5.35
CA LEU A 93 -18.28 -0.55 5.35
C LEU A 93 -19.51 -0.07 6.12
N LEU A 94 -19.32 0.52 7.30
CA LEU A 94 -20.41 1.11 8.08
C LEU A 94 -21.12 2.24 7.33
N ALA A 95 -20.37 3.06 6.59
CA ALA A 95 -20.93 4.13 5.78
C ALA A 95 -21.74 3.57 4.59
N ASP A 96 -21.24 2.53 3.92
CA ASP A 96 -21.96 1.83 2.84
C ASP A 96 -23.25 1.15 3.34
N GLU A 97 -23.23 0.57 4.55
CA GLU A 97 -24.42 0.02 5.20
C GLU A 97 -25.47 1.10 5.51
N ALA A 98 -25.04 2.31 5.88
CA ALA A 98 -25.94 3.43 6.17
C ALA A 98 -26.51 4.05 4.90
N GLN A 99 -25.67 4.26 3.87
CA GLN A 99 -26.06 4.77 2.57
C GLN A 99 -25.14 4.19 1.49
N PRO A 100 -25.67 3.42 0.51
CA PRO A 100 -24.85 2.77 -0.51
C PRO A 100 -23.92 3.73 -1.26
N ALA A 101 -22.71 3.28 -1.56
CA ALA A 101 -21.63 4.01 -2.24
C ALA A 101 -20.98 5.16 -1.44
N THR A 102 -21.43 5.42 -0.21
CA THR A 102 -20.85 6.47 0.64
C THR A 102 -19.47 6.07 1.16
N GLY A 103 -19.25 4.79 1.42
CA GLY A 103 -17.96 4.27 1.89
C GLY A 103 -16.84 4.54 0.89
N ASP A 104 -17.05 4.26 -0.40
CA ASP A 104 -16.04 4.49 -1.44
C ASP A 104 -15.73 5.98 -1.64
N VAL A 105 -16.74 6.85 -1.51
CA VAL A 105 -16.55 8.32 -1.55
C VAL A 105 -15.71 8.80 -0.37
N LEU A 106 -16.02 8.34 0.85
CA LEU A 106 -15.26 8.70 2.05
C LEU A 106 -13.85 8.13 2.02
N ASP A 107 -13.67 6.93 1.48
CA ASP A 107 -12.38 6.31 1.31
C ASP A 107 -11.50 7.15 0.37
N THR A 108 -12.01 7.49 -0.82
CA THR A 108 -11.34 8.36 -1.79
C THR A 108 -10.96 9.71 -1.18
N LEU A 109 -11.85 10.29 -0.36
CA LEU A 109 -11.63 11.57 0.30
C LEU A 109 -10.49 11.50 1.33
N ILE A 110 -10.49 10.48 2.20
CA ILE A 110 -9.42 10.27 3.19
C ILE A 110 -8.09 9.96 2.49
N GLU A 111 -8.11 9.22 1.38
CA GLU A 111 -6.93 8.97 0.55
C GLU A 111 -6.35 10.23 -0.07
N LEU A 112 -7.20 11.13 -0.57
CA LEU A 112 -6.76 12.43 -1.07
C LEU A 112 -6.06 13.21 0.05
N GLU A 113 -6.67 13.33 1.22
CA GLU A 113 -6.07 14.02 2.38
C GLU A 113 -4.71 13.40 2.78
N ASN A 114 -4.63 12.07 2.81
CA ASN A 114 -3.38 11.36 3.10
C ASN A 114 -2.29 11.62 2.05
N ARG A 115 -2.64 11.74 0.77
CA ARG A 115 -1.66 12.10 -0.28
C ARG A 115 -1.22 13.55 -0.16
N LEU A 116 -2.14 14.46 0.16
CA LEU A 116 -1.85 15.88 0.33
C LEU A 116 -0.91 16.11 1.51
N ILE A 117 -1.15 15.47 2.65
CA ILE A 117 -0.26 15.58 3.81
C ILE A 117 1.11 14.94 3.53
N GLN A 118 1.17 13.81 2.83
CA GLN A 118 2.46 13.21 2.44
C GLN A 118 3.26 14.10 1.48
N SER A 119 2.58 14.77 0.53
CA SER A 119 3.21 15.81 -0.29
C SER A 119 3.68 16.97 0.58
N PHE A 120 2.88 17.37 1.57
CA PHE A 120 3.26 18.30 2.64
C PHE A 120 4.24 17.70 3.67
N ASP A 121 4.78 16.50 3.52
CA ASP A 121 5.96 16.09 4.30
C ASP A 121 7.21 15.97 3.41
N ALA A 122 7.01 15.69 2.12
CA ALA A 122 8.10 15.50 1.16
C ALA A 122 8.68 16.82 0.57
N THR A 123 7.84 17.85 0.41
CA THR A 123 8.22 19.27 0.23
C THR A 123 9.33 19.87 1.11
N PRO A 124 10.51 20.25 0.60
CA PRO A 124 11.48 20.98 1.43
C PRO A 124 10.90 22.31 1.95
N VAL A 125 11.30 22.73 3.15
CA VAL A 125 10.80 23.97 3.79
C VAL A 125 11.09 25.20 2.93
N GLU A 126 12.21 25.20 2.21
CA GLU A 126 12.63 26.26 1.30
C GLU A 126 11.65 26.45 0.14
N GLN A 127 10.99 25.38 -0.29
CA GLN A 127 9.99 25.39 -1.36
C GLN A 127 8.59 25.74 -0.85
N ARG A 128 8.39 25.81 0.47
CA ARG A 128 7.14 26.20 1.14
C ARG A 128 7.22 27.57 1.80
N SER A 129 8.37 28.21 1.71
CA SER A 129 8.64 29.52 2.28
C SER A 129 8.72 30.57 1.18
N PHE A 130 8.13 31.73 1.40
CA PHE A 130 8.21 32.88 0.50
C PHE A 130 8.82 34.08 1.20
N GLN A 131 9.44 34.97 0.42
CA GLN A 131 10.03 36.20 0.96
C GLN A 131 8.96 37.29 1.00
N LEU A 132 8.52 37.67 2.20
CA LEU A 132 7.67 38.82 2.44
C LEU A 132 8.48 39.88 3.17
N GLU A 133 8.68 41.04 2.55
CA GLU A 133 9.46 42.17 3.13
C GLU A 133 10.88 41.78 3.60
N GLY A 134 11.49 40.79 2.94
CA GLY A 134 12.84 40.31 3.28
C GLY A 134 12.90 39.30 4.43
N GLN A 135 11.75 38.83 4.93
CA GLN A 135 11.67 37.72 5.88
C GLN A 135 11.11 36.46 5.19
N PRO A 136 11.69 35.28 5.45
CA PRO A 136 11.10 34.01 5.02
C PRO A 136 9.83 33.73 5.85
N LEU A 137 8.68 33.64 5.18
CA LEU A 137 7.40 33.26 5.77
C LEU A 137 7.02 31.87 5.24
N GLU A 138 6.87 30.91 6.14
CA GLU A 138 6.41 29.56 5.84
C GLU A 138 4.88 29.56 5.70
N LEU A 139 4.37 28.97 4.61
CA LEU A 139 2.93 28.80 4.44
C LEU A 139 2.39 27.79 5.48
N PRO A 140 1.29 28.11 6.19
CA PRO A 140 0.65 27.15 7.06
C PRO A 140 0.24 25.89 6.30
N MET A 141 0.32 24.73 6.94
CA MET A 141 -0.07 23.45 6.35
C MET A 141 -1.47 23.49 5.75
N GLU A 142 -2.43 24.14 6.45
CA GLU A 142 -3.82 24.23 5.97
C GLU A 142 -3.92 24.91 4.59
N PHE A 143 -3.02 25.84 4.28
CA PHE A 143 -2.97 26.49 2.99
C PHE A 143 -2.53 25.53 1.87
N VAL A 144 -1.50 24.72 2.14
CA VAL A 144 -1.01 23.73 1.18
C VAL A 144 -2.06 22.64 0.95
N LEU A 145 -2.71 22.18 2.01
CA LEU A 145 -3.80 21.21 1.92
C LEU A 145 -4.98 21.77 1.12
N ALA A 146 -5.44 22.99 1.43
CA ALA A 146 -6.54 23.63 0.70
C ALA A 146 -6.24 23.80 -0.80
N THR A 147 -5.04 24.28 -1.13
CA THR A 147 -4.58 24.44 -2.51
C THR A 147 -4.56 23.09 -3.23
N GLY A 148 -3.93 22.09 -2.60
CA GLY A 148 -3.84 20.74 -3.17
C GLY A 148 -5.21 20.11 -3.38
N PHE A 149 -6.13 20.28 -2.44
CA PHE A 149 -7.50 19.78 -2.54
C PHE A 149 -8.23 20.41 -3.73
N LEU A 150 -8.20 21.73 -3.86
CA LEU A 150 -8.84 22.44 -4.97
C LEU A 150 -8.32 21.98 -6.34
N LEU A 151 -7.04 21.67 -6.46
CA LEU A 151 -6.44 21.26 -7.73
C LEU A 151 -6.65 19.77 -8.06
N GLN A 152 -6.83 18.92 -7.05
CA GLN A 152 -6.83 17.46 -7.21
C GLN A 152 -8.19 16.79 -6.98
N ALA A 153 -9.14 17.45 -6.30
CA ALA A 153 -10.48 16.89 -6.11
C ALA A 153 -11.28 16.95 -7.43
N PRO A 154 -11.81 15.81 -7.93
CA PRO A 154 -12.53 15.76 -9.21
C PRO A 154 -13.73 16.72 -9.30
N ASP A 155 -14.42 16.92 -8.18
CA ASP A 155 -15.60 17.79 -8.09
C ASP A 155 -15.24 19.27 -7.85
N SER A 156 -13.95 19.62 -7.85
CA SER A 156 -13.51 21.00 -7.69
C SER A 156 -13.64 21.77 -9.00
N PRO A 157 -14.14 23.03 -8.99
CA PRO A 157 -14.12 23.89 -10.18
C PRO A 157 -12.71 24.25 -10.67
N TYR A 158 -11.68 23.96 -9.86
CA TYR A 158 -10.27 24.17 -10.17
C TYR A 158 -9.51 22.88 -10.52
N TYR A 159 -10.21 21.75 -10.64
CA TYR A 159 -9.61 20.46 -10.93
C TYR A 159 -8.71 20.50 -12.18
N GLY A 160 -7.47 20.01 -12.04
CA GLY A 160 -6.52 19.89 -13.15
C GLY A 160 -5.96 21.22 -13.68
N ARG A 161 -6.24 22.36 -13.05
CA ARG A 161 -5.65 23.65 -13.45
C ARG A 161 -4.17 23.71 -13.04
N ALA A 162 -3.29 24.03 -13.99
CA ALA A 162 -1.89 24.29 -13.70
C ALA A 162 -1.67 25.79 -13.43
N GLY A 163 -1.51 26.16 -12.15
CA GLY A 163 -1.01 27.50 -11.76
C GLY A 163 -1.90 28.69 -12.11
N GLY A 164 -3.19 28.63 -11.79
CA GLY A 164 -4.14 29.74 -11.95
C GLY A 164 -4.51 30.43 -10.63
N ASP A 165 -5.07 31.63 -10.72
CA ASP A 165 -5.70 32.31 -9.58
C ASP A 165 -6.86 31.45 -9.04
N LEU A 166 -6.79 31.09 -7.75
CA LEU A 166 -7.84 30.34 -7.04
C LEU A 166 -8.89 31.28 -6.43
N GLU A 167 -8.84 32.57 -6.80
CA GLU A 167 -9.78 33.62 -6.37
C GLU A 167 -9.82 33.79 -4.84
N GLY A 168 -8.72 33.43 -4.17
CA GLY A 168 -8.60 33.41 -2.72
C GLY A 168 -9.42 32.30 -2.03
N ASN A 169 -9.97 31.34 -2.78
CA ASN A 169 -10.72 30.21 -2.20
C ASN A 169 -9.83 29.22 -1.45
N ASP A 170 -8.56 29.11 -1.84
CA ASP A 170 -7.51 28.42 -1.08
C ASP A 170 -7.34 28.99 0.33
N ILE A 171 -7.25 30.31 0.47
CA ILE A 171 -7.15 31.00 1.77
C ILE A 171 -8.42 30.77 2.60
N ARG A 172 -9.60 30.89 1.97
CA ARG A 172 -10.89 30.69 2.64
C ARG A 172 -11.06 29.26 3.14
N ILE A 173 -10.72 28.26 2.32
CA ILE A 173 -10.77 26.85 2.71
C ILE A 173 -9.72 26.58 3.79
N ALA A 174 -8.50 27.11 3.68
CA ALA A 174 -7.47 26.95 4.72
C ALA A 174 -7.94 27.45 6.10
N ALA A 175 -8.67 28.58 6.14
CA ALA A 175 -9.29 29.06 7.36
C ALA A 175 -10.38 28.11 7.89
N CYS A 176 -11.16 27.47 7.01
CA CYS A 176 -12.12 26.43 7.40
C CYS A 176 -11.43 25.16 7.92
N LEU A 177 -10.32 24.71 7.30
CA LEU A 177 -9.52 23.57 7.78
C LEU A 177 -8.93 23.84 9.18
N ARG A 178 -8.44 25.07 9.41
CA ARG A 178 -7.97 25.49 10.73
C ARG A 178 -9.10 25.48 11.76
N ASN A 179 -10.24 26.08 11.41
CA ASN A 179 -11.44 26.07 12.25
C ASN A 179 -11.88 24.63 12.59
N ALA A 180 -11.88 23.73 11.61
CA ALA A 180 -12.17 22.31 11.82
C ALA A 180 -11.16 21.66 12.76
N THR A 181 -9.86 21.96 12.64
CA THR A 181 -8.84 21.47 13.56
C THR A 181 -9.12 21.92 15.00
N GLU A 182 -9.39 23.21 15.21
CA GLU A 182 -9.63 23.79 16.54
C GLU A 182 -10.85 23.16 17.24
N HIS A 183 -11.91 22.84 16.49
CA HIS A 183 -13.14 22.26 17.05
C HIS A 183 -13.11 20.74 17.15
N ALA A 184 -12.52 20.05 16.17
CA ALA A 184 -12.52 18.59 16.10
C ALA A 184 -11.45 17.97 17.02
N MET A 185 -10.27 18.58 17.09
CA MET A 185 -9.11 18.00 17.74
C MET A 185 -9.30 17.73 19.25
N PRO A 186 -9.86 18.64 20.07
CA PRO A 186 -10.09 18.36 21.48
C PRO A 186 -11.04 17.17 21.69
N LEU A 187 -12.12 17.12 20.92
CA LEU A 187 -13.11 16.04 20.97
C LEU A 187 -12.51 14.70 20.54
N PHE A 188 -11.81 14.68 19.39
CA PHE A 188 -11.22 13.46 18.85
C PHE A 188 -10.09 12.92 19.72
N ARG A 189 -9.27 13.78 20.34
CA ARG A 189 -8.26 13.33 21.30
C ARG A 189 -8.88 12.64 22.50
N GLU A 190 -9.96 13.18 23.07
CA GLU A 190 -10.65 12.51 24.19
C GLU A 190 -11.29 11.19 23.74
N MET A 191 -11.91 11.16 22.56
CA MET A 191 -12.46 9.93 21.99
C MET A 191 -11.40 8.84 21.83
N VAL A 192 -10.27 9.14 21.17
CA VAL A 192 -9.21 8.17 20.91
C VAL A 192 -8.48 7.78 22.20
N ARG A 193 -8.21 8.74 23.09
CA ARG A 193 -7.56 8.46 24.39
C ARG A 193 -8.38 7.50 25.22
N GLY A 194 -9.70 7.66 25.24
CA GLY A 194 -10.63 6.81 26.00
C GLY A 194 -10.76 5.37 25.50
N LEU A 195 -10.26 5.04 24.30
CA LEU A 195 -10.34 3.68 23.78
C LEU A 195 -9.38 2.71 24.52
N PRO A 196 -9.73 1.42 24.65
CA PRO A 196 -8.76 0.41 25.05
C PRO A 196 -7.70 0.20 23.94
N ASP A 197 -6.72 -0.66 24.19
CA ASP A 197 -5.82 -1.14 23.13
C ASP A 197 -6.62 -1.76 21.99
N PHE A 198 -6.09 -1.66 20.77
CA PHE A 198 -6.80 -2.12 19.58
C PHE A 198 -6.99 -3.64 19.62
N ASP A 199 -8.25 -4.07 19.55
CA ASP A 199 -8.63 -5.47 19.41
C ASP A 199 -9.36 -5.67 18.07
N ALA A 200 -8.71 -6.39 17.17
CA ALA A 200 -9.29 -6.71 15.86
C ALA A 200 -10.55 -7.57 15.96
N HIS A 201 -10.77 -8.31 17.06
CA HIS A 201 -12.00 -9.08 17.27
C HIS A 201 -13.23 -8.19 17.45
N ALA A 202 -13.05 -6.92 17.86
CA ALA A 202 -14.14 -5.98 17.96
C ALA A 202 -14.70 -5.54 16.60
N LEU A 203 -13.97 -5.80 15.50
CA LEU A 203 -14.41 -5.45 14.15
C LEU A 203 -15.19 -6.63 13.52
N PRO A 204 -16.51 -6.48 13.27
CA PRO A 204 -17.34 -7.56 12.76
C PRO A 204 -17.09 -7.88 11.28
N GLN A 205 -16.50 -6.94 10.53
CA GLN A 205 -16.21 -7.05 9.11
C GLN A 205 -14.89 -6.35 8.79
N TRP A 206 -14.28 -6.70 7.65
CA TRP A 206 -13.07 -6.08 7.12
C TRP A 206 -13.13 -6.03 5.59
N LYS A 207 -12.40 -5.11 4.96
CA LYS A 207 -12.14 -5.12 3.51
C LYS A 207 -10.77 -5.72 3.26
N TRP A 208 -10.58 -6.44 2.16
CA TRP A 208 -9.26 -6.89 1.71
C TRP A 208 -8.45 -5.72 1.15
N SER A 209 -7.14 -5.69 1.39
CA SER A 209 -6.28 -4.69 0.75
C SER A 209 -6.29 -4.88 -0.77
N ALA A 210 -6.38 -3.79 -1.53
CA ALA A 210 -6.29 -3.81 -2.99
C ALA A 210 -4.92 -4.32 -3.48
N THR A 211 -3.86 -3.96 -2.76
CA THR A 211 -2.49 -4.46 -2.95
C THR A 211 -2.04 -5.14 -1.65
N PRO A 212 -2.41 -6.42 -1.45
CA PRO A 212 -2.07 -7.15 -0.23
C PRO A 212 -0.58 -7.46 -0.15
N GLY A 213 -0.05 -7.53 1.06
CA GLY A 213 1.24 -8.17 1.31
C GLY A 213 1.16 -9.69 1.13
N ALA A 214 2.30 -10.34 1.19
CA ALA A 214 2.43 -11.77 0.92
C ALA A 214 1.60 -12.63 1.88
N ILE A 215 1.52 -12.27 3.16
CA ILE A 215 0.77 -13.05 4.15
C ILE A 215 -0.74 -12.81 3.98
N GLU A 216 -1.16 -11.55 3.82
CA GLU A 216 -2.57 -11.21 3.54
C GLU A 216 -3.05 -11.86 2.23
N ARG A 217 -2.23 -11.85 1.17
CA ARG A 217 -2.56 -12.46 -0.12
C ARG A 217 -2.85 -13.95 0.02
N HIS A 218 -2.12 -14.66 0.89
CA HIS A 218 -2.39 -16.07 1.16
C HIS A 218 -3.66 -16.31 2.00
N LEU A 219 -4.04 -15.38 2.88
CA LEU A 219 -5.35 -15.41 3.53
C LEU A 219 -6.48 -15.23 2.52
N GLN A 220 -6.33 -14.29 1.57
CA GLN A 220 -7.31 -14.07 0.50
C GLN A 220 -7.56 -15.33 -0.31
N ARG A 221 -6.50 -16.06 -0.69
CA ARG A 221 -6.64 -17.32 -1.44
C ARG A 221 -7.41 -18.39 -0.68
N ARG A 222 -7.21 -18.47 0.63
CA ARG A 222 -7.84 -19.47 1.50
C ARG A 222 -9.30 -19.19 1.78
N TYR A 223 -9.66 -17.91 1.90
CA TYR A 223 -10.97 -17.49 2.36
C TYR A 223 -12.11 -18.05 1.50
N ASN A 224 -12.97 -18.87 2.11
CA ASN A 224 -14.11 -19.54 1.45
C ASN A 224 -13.73 -20.35 0.19
N ASN A 225 -12.50 -20.85 0.10
CA ASN A 225 -12.02 -21.55 -1.07
C ASN A 225 -11.98 -23.08 -0.86
N PRO A 226 -12.79 -23.86 -1.59
CA PRO A 226 -12.90 -25.30 -1.40
C PRO A 226 -11.64 -26.09 -1.77
N LEU A 227 -10.65 -25.47 -2.43
CA LEU A 227 -9.33 -26.06 -2.66
C LEU A 227 -8.51 -26.22 -1.38
N PHE A 228 -8.90 -25.56 -0.30
CA PHE A 228 -8.25 -25.65 1.01
C PHE A 228 -9.09 -26.47 1.99
N PRO A 229 -8.48 -27.11 2.99
CA PRO A 229 -9.22 -27.80 4.05
C PRO A 229 -10.18 -26.86 4.79
N LEU A 230 -11.36 -27.34 5.21
CA LEU A 230 -12.42 -26.52 5.81
C LEU A 230 -11.93 -25.60 6.96
N HIS A 231 -11.09 -26.12 7.85
CA HIS A 231 -10.53 -25.37 8.98
C HIS A 231 -9.57 -24.23 8.56
N ARG A 232 -9.12 -24.22 7.30
CA ARG A 232 -8.26 -23.19 6.71
C ARG A 232 -9.04 -22.16 5.90
N GLN A 233 -10.30 -22.45 5.55
CA GLN A 233 -11.15 -21.56 4.75
C GLN A 233 -11.71 -20.39 5.56
N VAL A 234 -11.77 -20.54 6.89
CA VAL A 234 -12.23 -19.50 7.80
C VAL A 234 -11.09 -18.52 8.08
N VAL A 235 -11.35 -17.24 7.80
CA VAL A 235 -10.46 -16.12 8.13
C VAL A 235 -11.23 -15.16 9.01
N THR A 236 -10.59 -14.65 10.05
CA THR A 236 -11.15 -13.67 10.99
C THR A 236 -10.47 -12.30 10.84
N SER A 237 -11.09 -11.24 11.38
CA SER A 237 -10.49 -9.90 11.46
C SER A 237 -9.11 -9.93 12.14
N LYS A 238 -8.92 -10.80 13.13
CA LYS A 238 -7.63 -10.97 13.81
C LYS A 238 -6.57 -11.57 12.89
N ASP A 239 -6.91 -12.61 12.12
CA ASP A 239 -5.96 -13.21 11.17
C ASP A 239 -5.50 -12.16 10.14
N VAL A 240 -6.41 -11.33 9.67
CA VAL A 240 -6.11 -10.24 8.73
C VAL A 240 -5.23 -9.17 9.38
N TYR A 241 -5.53 -8.80 10.63
CA TYR A 241 -4.70 -7.86 11.38
C TYR A 241 -3.27 -8.35 11.57
N GLU A 242 -3.11 -9.60 12.03
CA GLU A 242 -1.81 -10.22 12.25
C GLU A 242 -1.01 -10.35 10.94
N ALA A 243 -1.68 -10.75 9.85
CA ALA A 243 -1.06 -10.80 8.53
C ALA A 243 -0.58 -9.42 8.07
N ARG A 244 -1.42 -8.39 8.17
CA ARG A 244 -1.06 -7.02 7.80
C ARG A 244 0.05 -6.45 8.67
N LEU A 245 0.08 -6.78 9.95
CA LEU A 245 1.17 -6.40 10.85
C LEU A 245 2.50 -7.02 10.40
N ALA A 246 2.50 -8.32 10.09
CA ALA A 246 3.70 -9.02 9.64
C ALA A 246 4.19 -8.54 8.27
N ASP A 247 3.26 -8.30 7.32
CA ASP A 247 3.56 -7.72 6.02
C ASP A 247 4.15 -6.29 6.19
N HIS A 248 3.51 -5.44 7.01
CA HIS A 248 3.99 -4.08 7.29
C HIS A 248 5.38 -4.07 7.96
N GLN A 249 5.60 -4.97 8.92
CA GLN A 249 6.88 -5.11 9.61
C GLN A 249 8.00 -5.50 8.63
N THR A 250 7.71 -6.43 7.71
CA THR A 250 8.67 -6.85 6.68
C THR A 250 9.06 -5.67 5.77
N VAL A 251 8.09 -4.84 5.35
CA VAL A 251 8.38 -3.63 4.57
C VAL A 251 9.22 -2.62 5.36
N ALA A 252 8.93 -2.45 6.66
CA ALA A 252 9.69 -1.55 7.52
C ALA A 252 11.15 -1.99 7.68
N GLU A 253 11.40 -3.30 7.79
CA GLU A 253 12.75 -3.87 7.85
C GLU A 253 13.54 -3.64 6.56
N ILE A 254 12.93 -3.86 5.39
CA ILE A 254 13.57 -3.62 4.10
C ILE A 254 13.90 -2.13 3.94
N ARG A 255 12.98 -1.24 4.34
CA ARG A 255 13.22 0.21 4.31
C ARG A 255 14.40 0.60 5.19
N LYS A 256 14.46 0.08 6.42
CA LYS A 256 15.57 0.34 7.33
C LYS A 256 16.90 -0.13 6.73
N GLU A 257 16.95 -1.34 6.19
CA GLU A 257 18.16 -1.88 5.59
C GLU A 257 18.61 -1.08 4.35
N LEU A 258 17.67 -0.59 3.53
CA LEU A 258 17.99 0.35 2.46
C LEU A 258 18.58 1.65 3.01
N THR A 259 18.00 2.24 4.06
CA THR A 259 18.55 3.45 4.70
C THR A 259 19.96 3.23 5.25
N ASP A 260 20.19 2.09 5.90
CA ASP A 260 21.50 1.70 6.42
C ASP A 260 22.51 1.53 5.27
N LEU A 261 22.11 0.86 4.18
CA LEU A 261 22.93 0.66 2.99
C LEU A 261 23.26 1.98 2.27
N THR A 262 22.29 2.86 2.13
CA THR A 262 22.48 4.20 1.54
C THR A 262 23.43 5.02 2.40
N SER A 263 23.28 4.99 3.72
CA SER A 263 24.18 5.69 4.65
C SER A 263 25.61 5.14 4.57
N GLU A 264 25.75 3.82 4.51
CA GLU A 264 27.05 3.14 4.34
C GLU A 264 27.74 3.55 3.03
N PHE A 265 27.00 3.59 1.92
CA PHE A 265 27.54 4.00 0.63
C PHE A 265 28.05 5.44 0.65
N TYR A 266 27.25 6.38 1.16
CA TYR A 266 27.64 7.79 1.20
C TYR A 266 28.66 8.13 2.29
N ALA A 267 28.87 7.27 3.28
CA ALA A 267 29.98 7.42 4.22
C ALA A 267 31.35 7.29 3.53
N HIS A 268 31.40 6.68 2.34
CA HIS A 268 32.61 6.61 1.53
C HIS A 268 32.69 7.83 0.60
N ASN A 269 33.45 8.84 1.03
CA ASN A 269 33.65 10.07 0.25
C ASN A 269 34.45 9.85 -1.04
N GLU A 270 35.25 8.79 -1.09
CA GLU A 270 36.08 8.41 -2.24
C GLU A 270 35.97 6.90 -2.51
N LEU A 271 36.08 6.52 -3.78
CA LEU A 271 36.04 5.13 -4.20
C LEU A 271 37.32 4.41 -3.72
N PRO A 272 37.22 3.27 -3.00
CA PRO A 272 38.39 2.53 -2.55
C PRO A 272 39.29 2.09 -3.71
N ALA A 273 40.58 1.88 -3.45
CA ALA A 273 41.53 1.41 -4.48
C ALA A 273 41.10 0.07 -5.10
N ASP A 274 40.55 -0.85 -4.29
CA ASP A 274 39.91 -2.09 -4.75
C ASP A 274 38.40 -1.89 -4.89
N TRP A 275 38.03 -1.04 -5.85
CA TRP A 275 36.65 -0.58 -6.02
C TRP A 275 35.69 -1.67 -6.52
N HIS A 276 36.18 -2.70 -7.20
CA HIS A 276 35.33 -3.68 -7.86
C HIS A 276 34.57 -4.56 -6.86
N PRO A 277 35.21 -5.21 -5.86
CA PRO A 277 34.50 -5.93 -4.81
C PRO A 277 33.57 -5.03 -4.00
N PHE A 278 33.97 -3.78 -3.78
CA PHE A 278 33.16 -2.78 -3.08
C PHE A 278 31.83 -2.51 -3.82
N LEU A 279 31.87 -2.08 -5.08
CA LEU A 279 30.67 -1.80 -5.86
C LEU A 279 29.84 -3.06 -6.13
N ASN A 280 30.49 -4.21 -6.34
CA ASN A 280 29.79 -5.48 -6.49
C ASN A 280 29.03 -5.88 -5.22
N GLY A 281 29.61 -5.68 -4.03
CA GLY A 281 28.94 -5.95 -2.76
C GLY A 281 27.68 -5.11 -2.55
N PHE A 282 27.71 -3.81 -2.90
CA PHE A 282 26.51 -2.98 -2.89
C PHE A 282 25.46 -3.44 -3.89
N ARG A 283 25.88 -3.79 -5.11
CA ARG A 283 24.99 -4.29 -6.16
C ARG A 283 24.26 -5.58 -5.73
N GLU A 284 24.98 -6.54 -5.16
CA GLU A 284 24.42 -7.80 -4.67
C GLU A 284 23.44 -7.59 -3.50
N ARG A 285 23.76 -6.69 -2.56
CA ARG A 285 22.85 -6.34 -1.46
C ARG A 285 21.59 -5.63 -1.95
N LEU A 286 21.71 -4.75 -2.96
CA LEU A 286 20.55 -4.13 -3.61
C LEU A 286 19.70 -5.15 -4.38
N ASP A 287 20.32 -6.14 -5.02
CA ASP A 287 19.60 -7.23 -5.67
C ASP A 287 18.82 -8.09 -4.66
N ALA A 288 19.43 -8.41 -3.51
CA ALA A 288 18.76 -9.12 -2.43
C ALA A 288 17.61 -8.30 -1.81
N LEU A 289 17.79 -6.98 -1.65
CA LEU A 289 16.73 -6.08 -1.18
C LEU A 289 15.56 -6.01 -2.16
N GLU A 290 15.83 -5.92 -3.47
CA GLU A 290 14.78 -5.89 -4.49
C GLU A 290 14.03 -7.21 -4.55
N ASP A 291 14.73 -8.34 -4.48
CA ASP A 291 14.11 -9.66 -4.42
C ASP A 291 13.21 -9.79 -3.18
N ARG A 292 13.69 -9.38 -2.00
CA ARG A 292 12.87 -9.38 -0.77
C ARG A 292 11.67 -8.45 -0.88
N ARG A 293 11.82 -7.26 -1.45
CA ARG A 293 10.71 -6.32 -1.69
C ARG A 293 9.64 -6.95 -2.57
N LEU A 294 10.04 -7.58 -3.67
CA LEU A 294 9.11 -8.29 -4.56
C LEU A 294 8.41 -9.43 -3.81
N MET A 295 9.14 -10.23 -3.02
CA MET A 295 8.58 -11.32 -2.23
C MET A 295 7.56 -10.87 -1.18
N THR A 296 7.74 -9.68 -0.59
CA THR A 296 6.83 -9.12 0.42
C THR A 296 5.47 -8.69 -0.16
N GLY A 297 5.40 -8.35 -1.45
CA GLY A 297 4.18 -7.81 -2.06
C GLY A 297 3.78 -6.44 -1.49
N GLY A 298 2.49 -6.13 -1.53
CA GLY A 298 1.92 -4.91 -0.94
C GLY A 298 2.29 -3.60 -1.65
N GLU A 299 2.07 -2.48 -0.95
CA GLU A 299 2.36 -1.12 -1.42
C GLU A 299 3.85 -0.78 -1.31
N THR A 300 4.67 -1.41 -2.15
CA THR A 300 6.14 -1.24 -2.10
C THR A 300 6.71 -0.48 -3.30
N ALA A 301 5.88 0.15 -4.13
CA ALA A 301 6.32 0.87 -5.33
C ALA A 301 7.34 1.98 -5.03
N ALA A 302 7.08 2.82 -4.02
CA ALA A 302 8.01 3.88 -3.61
C ALA A 302 9.34 3.31 -3.09
N LEU A 303 9.30 2.18 -2.38
CA LEU A 303 10.50 1.49 -1.92
C LEU A 303 11.30 0.92 -3.10
N GLY A 304 10.62 0.35 -4.11
CA GLY A 304 11.26 -0.11 -5.35
C GLY A 304 11.92 1.02 -6.13
N ALA A 305 11.28 2.19 -6.20
CA ALA A 305 11.87 3.39 -6.80
C ALA A 305 13.15 3.82 -6.06
N ALA A 306 13.13 3.84 -4.71
CA ALA A 306 14.30 4.19 -3.91
C ALA A 306 15.45 3.18 -4.05
N ILE A 307 15.16 1.86 -4.10
CA ILE A 307 16.16 0.82 -4.40
C ILE A 307 16.75 1.04 -5.80
N GLY A 308 15.89 1.34 -6.78
CA GLY A 308 16.29 1.61 -8.16
C GLY A 308 17.19 2.84 -8.29
N GLU A 309 16.87 3.92 -7.58
CA GLU A 309 17.69 5.13 -7.52
C GLU A 309 19.08 4.84 -6.93
N MET A 310 19.11 4.14 -5.79
CA MET A 310 20.35 3.75 -5.14
C MET A 310 21.21 2.85 -6.05
N ARG A 311 20.58 1.90 -6.76
CA ARG A 311 21.27 1.09 -7.79
C ARG A 311 21.80 1.96 -8.92
N GLY A 312 21.03 2.95 -9.38
CA GLY A 312 21.45 3.92 -10.38
C GLY A 312 22.74 4.66 -9.97
N ASN A 313 22.83 5.08 -8.71
CA ASN A 313 24.01 5.75 -8.17
C ASN A 313 25.24 4.82 -8.14
N VAL A 314 25.09 3.58 -7.63
CA VAL A 314 26.15 2.56 -7.64
C VAL A 314 26.63 2.28 -9.06
N MET A 315 25.70 2.08 -10.00
CA MET A 315 26.03 1.78 -11.39
C MET A 315 26.66 2.97 -12.12
N THR A 316 26.32 4.21 -11.75
CA THR A 316 26.97 5.40 -12.29
C THR A 316 28.45 5.44 -11.90
N LEU A 317 28.77 5.22 -10.62
CA LEU A 317 30.17 5.13 -10.18
C LEU A 317 30.92 3.98 -10.85
N TRP A 318 30.28 2.82 -11.01
CA TRP A 318 30.89 1.67 -11.69
C TRP A 318 31.23 1.99 -13.14
N ARG A 319 30.31 2.63 -13.88
CA ARG A 319 30.57 3.06 -15.26
C ARG A 319 31.71 4.06 -15.34
N SER A 320 31.78 5.03 -14.42
CA SER A 320 32.90 5.97 -14.36
C SER A 320 34.24 5.27 -14.11
N ALA A 321 34.29 4.27 -13.22
CA ALA A 321 35.51 3.49 -12.97
C ALA A 321 35.97 2.65 -14.18
N LEU A 322 35.05 2.36 -15.12
CA LEU A 322 35.32 1.58 -16.34
C LEU A 322 35.38 2.42 -17.62
N GLU A 323 35.38 3.76 -17.52
CA GLU A 323 35.24 4.67 -18.69
C GLU A 323 36.23 4.37 -19.83
N ASN A 324 37.44 3.94 -19.47
CA ASN A 324 38.53 3.65 -20.42
C ASN A 324 38.50 2.21 -20.98
N ASN A 325 37.54 1.38 -20.55
CA ASN A 325 37.38 -0.01 -21.01
C ASN A 325 35.97 -0.27 -21.55
N ARG A 326 35.79 0.05 -22.84
CA ARG A 326 34.52 -0.11 -23.55
C ARG A 326 33.97 -1.55 -23.55
N GLN A 327 34.85 -2.55 -23.59
CA GLN A 327 34.43 -3.96 -23.58
C GLN A 327 33.87 -4.35 -22.20
N SER A 328 34.51 -3.93 -21.12
CA SER A 328 34.03 -4.16 -19.76
C SER A 328 32.71 -3.42 -19.48
N LEU A 329 32.57 -2.17 -19.95
CA LEU A 329 31.30 -1.42 -19.88
C LEU A 329 30.16 -2.16 -20.58
N SER A 330 30.38 -2.58 -21.83
CA SER A 330 29.36 -3.32 -22.58
C SER A 330 29.00 -4.65 -21.91
N SER A 331 29.98 -5.31 -21.28
CA SER A 331 29.75 -6.58 -20.57
C SER A 331 28.93 -6.37 -19.30
N LEU A 332 29.20 -5.28 -18.56
CA LEU A 332 28.46 -4.87 -17.37
C LEU A 332 27.00 -4.56 -17.70
N ASP A 333 26.75 -3.68 -18.67
CA ASP A 333 25.38 -3.31 -19.06
C ASP A 333 24.58 -4.51 -19.58
N ALA A 334 25.22 -5.41 -20.33
CA ALA A 334 24.59 -6.65 -20.78
C ALA A 334 24.28 -7.61 -19.60
N ALA A 335 25.14 -7.67 -18.60
CA ALA A 335 24.90 -8.47 -17.39
C ALA A 335 23.73 -7.91 -16.57
N GLU A 336 23.68 -6.59 -16.37
CA GLU A 336 22.58 -5.90 -15.69
C GLU A 336 21.24 -6.12 -16.40
N ALA A 337 21.21 -5.96 -17.73
CA ALA A 337 20.00 -6.17 -18.51
C ALA A 337 19.53 -7.64 -18.49
N ARG A 338 20.45 -8.60 -18.38
CA ARG A 338 20.09 -10.02 -18.23
C ARG A 338 19.51 -10.30 -16.86
N GLU A 339 20.14 -9.82 -15.79
CA GLU A 339 19.70 -10.04 -14.43
C GLU A 339 18.34 -9.39 -14.16
N HIS A 340 18.13 -8.16 -14.63
CA HIS A 340 16.84 -7.48 -14.53
C HIS A 340 15.71 -8.27 -15.21
N ARG A 341 15.96 -8.78 -16.43
CA ARG A 341 14.99 -9.62 -17.17
C ARG A 341 14.72 -10.93 -16.43
N ARG A 342 15.77 -11.59 -15.94
CA ARG A 342 15.64 -12.85 -15.17
C ARG A 342 14.79 -12.63 -13.92
N ARG A 343 15.04 -11.56 -13.18
CA ARG A 343 14.26 -11.19 -12.00
C ARG A 343 12.79 -10.93 -12.33
N ALA A 344 12.51 -10.14 -13.37
CA ALA A 344 11.15 -9.87 -13.81
C ALA A 344 10.38 -11.15 -14.15
N THR A 345 11.03 -12.10 -14.84
CA THR A 345 10.48 -13.42 -15.15
C THR A 345 10.23 -14.24 -13.88
N LEU A 346 11.22 -14.37 -12.99
CA LEU A 346 11.12 -15.21 -11.81
C LEU A 346 10.10 -14.71 -10.77
N HIS A 347 9.73 -13.43 -10.82
CA HIS A 347 8.76 -12.79 -9.93
C HIS A 347 7.50 -12.32 -10.68
N ALA A 348 7.18 -12.99 -11.79
CA ALA A 348 6.06 -12.61 -12.66
C ALA A 348 4.70 -12.61 -11.94
N THR A 349 4.50 -13.51 -10.97
CA THR A 349 3.24 -13.64 -10.22
C THR A 349 3.47 -13.64 -8.71
N ASP A 350 2.42 -13.32 -7.94
CA ASP A 350 2.48 -13.35 -6.47
C ASP A 350 2.78 -14.76 -5.94
N TRP A 351 2.22 -15.80 -6.56
CA TRP A 351 2.52 -17.17 -6.20
C TRP A 351 4.01 -17.51 -6.36
N MET A 352 4.63 -17.09 -7.48
CA MET A 352 6.06 -17.29 -7.72
C MET A 352 6.92 -16.53 -6.69
N ARG A 353 6.55 -15.27 -6.41
CA ARG A 353 7.22 -14.44 -5.39
C ARG A 353 7.20 -15.12 -4.02
N GLN A 354 6.05 -15.62 -3.60
CA GLN A 354 5.88 -16.27 -2.29
C GLN A 354 6.59 -17.61 -2.20
N LEU A 355 6.60 -18.42 -3.27
CA LEU A 355 7.26 -19.73 -3.26
C LEU A 355 8.78 -19.59 -3.14
N ARG A 356 9.36 -18.51 -3.68
CA ARG A 356 10.80 -18.24 -3.63
C ARG A 356 11.27 -17.60 -2.32
N SER A 357 10.35 -17.17 -1.45
CA SER A 357 10.70 -16.64 -0.13
C SER A 357 11.24 -17.75 0.78
N HIS A 358 12.37 -17.49 1.45
CA HIS A 358 12.93 -18.41 2.46
C HIS A 358 11.95 -18.71 3.61
N ALA A 359 11.04 -17.78 3.90
CA ALA A 359 9.93 -17.96 4.83
C ALA A 359 8.61 -17.85 4.06
N SER A 360 8.41 -18.75 3.09
CA SER A 360 7.21 -18.74 2.25
C SER A 360 5.94 -18.71 3.13
N PRO A 361 5.00 -17.78 2.89
CA PRO A 361 3.73 -17.75 3.62
C PRO A 361 2.80 -18.88 3.19
N ILE A 362 3.14 -19.62 2.13
CA ILE A 362 2.38 -20.76 1.62
C ILE A 362 2.99 -22.05 2.19
N PRO A 363 2.29 -22.76 3.09
CA PRO A 363 2.72 -24.07 3.55
C PRO A 363 2.90 -25.05 2.38
N PRO A 364 3.84 -26.01 2.44
CA PRO A 364 4.09 -26.96 1.35
C PRO A 364 2.84 -27.72 0.88
N GLN A 365 1.91 -28.02 1.79
CA GLN A 365 0.67 -28.73 1.51
C GLN A 365 -0.37 -27.86 0.76
N GLU A 366 -0.18 -26.54 0.80
CA GLU A 366 -1.10 -25.54 0.24
C GLU A 366 -0.60 -24.96 -1.09
N VAL A 367 0.62 -25.31 -1.53
CA VAL A 367 1.25 -24.77 -2.75
C VAL A 367 0.36 -24.92 -3.97
N VAL A 368 -0.23 -26.11 -4.15
CA VAL A 368 -1.07 -26.41 -5.33
C VAL A 368 -2.45 -25.77 -5.23
N ALA A 369 -3.05 -25.77 -4.04
CA ALA A 369 -4.30 -25.06 -3.79
C ALA A 369 -4.13 -23.56 -4.06
N ALA A 370 -3.03 -22.97 -3.61
CA ALA A 370 -2.69 -21.57 -3.85
C ALA A 370 -2.49 -21.27 -5.34
N LEU A 371 -1.79 -22.14 -6.09
CA LEU A 371 -1.62 -21.98 -7.54
C LEU A 371 -2.97 -21.99 -8.27
N LEU A 372 -3.83 -22.96 -7.95
CA LEU A 372 -5.16 -23.11 -8.57
C LEU A 372 -6.15 -22.02 -8.15
N SER A 373 -5.82 -21.22 -7.13
CA SER A 373 -6.64 -20.11 -6.67
C SER A 373 -6.41 -18.83 -7.49
N ASP A 374 -5.27 -18.71 -8.17
CA ASP A 374 -4.97 -17.57 -9.04
C ASP A 374 -5.76 -17.69 -10.37
N THR A 375 -5.82 -16.60 -11.13
CA THR A 375 -6.52 -16.56 -12.41
C THR A 375 -5.82 -17.43 -13.48
N PRO A 376 -6.51 -17.88 -14.54
CA PRO A 376 -5.87 -18.61 -15.64
C PRO A 376 -4.64 -17.86 -16.22
N ALA A 377 -4.73 -16.54 -16.40
CA ALA A 377 -3.63 -15.72 -16.92
C ALA A 377 -2.40 -15.69 -15.98
N GLU A 378 -2.60 -15.54 -14.67
CA GLU A 378 -1.51 -15.61 -13.69
C GLU A 378 -0.89 -17.01 -13.64
N MET A 379 -1.72 -18.04 -13.79
CA MET A 379 -1.28 -19.43 -13.79
C MET A 379 -0.48 -19.77 -15.05
N GLU A 380 -0.88 -19.27 -16.23
CA GLU A 380 -0.09 -19.36 -17.46
C GLU A 380 1.28 -18.71 -17.30
N ALA A 381 1.33 -17.50 -16.72
CA ALA A 381 2.58 -16.81 -16.45
C ALA A 381 3.47 -17.63 -15.50
N ALA A 382 2.93 -18.16 -14.41
CA ALA A 382 3.68 -19.02 -13.48
C ALA A 382 4.20 -20.30 -14.16
N VAL A 383 3.34 -21.01 -14.91
CA VAL A 383 3.70 -22.25 -15.61
C VAL A 383 4.75 -21.99 -16.69
N SER A 384 4.70 -20.86 -17.39
CA SER A 384 5.71 -20.45 -18.36
C SER A 384 7.10 -20.35 -17.71
N VAL A 385 7.19 -19.73 -16.53
CA VAL A 385 8.44 -19.63 -15.77
C VAL A 385 8.92 -21.00 -15.28
N LEU A 386 8.01 -21.81 -14.74
CA LEU A 386 8.34 -23.16 -14.30
C LEU A 386 8.85 -24.04 -15.45
N LYS A 387 8.40 -23.80 -16.69
CA LYS A 387 8.87 -24.49 -17.90
C LYS A 387 10.24 -23.98 -18.35
N SER A 388 10.46 -22.67 -18.32
CA SER A 388 11.71 -22.07 -18.79
C SER A 388 12.90 -22.34 -17.88
N GLU A 389 12.66 -22.57 -16.58
CA GLU A 389 13.69 -22.79 -15.57
C GLU A 389 13.87 -24.29 -15.25
N PRO A 390 14.97 -24.94 -15.68
CA PRO A 390 15.17 -26.38 -15.50
C PRO A 390 15.12 -26.84 -14.03
N GLU A 391 15.57 -26.00 -13.11
CA GLU A 391 15.56 -26.28 -11.66
C GLU A 391 14.14 -26.41 -11.09
N LEU A 392 13.13 -25.87 -11.79
CA LEU A 392 11.73 -25.85 -11.36
C LEU A 392 10.86 -26.92 -12.03
N HIS A 393 11.42 -27.74 -12.94
CA HIS A 393 10.68 -28.80 -13.63
C HIS A 393 10.08 -29.82 -12.66
N GLY A 394 10.78 -30.14 -11.57
CA GLY A 394 10.25 -31.02 -10.51
C GLY A 394 9.03 -30.41 -9.80
N THR A 395 9.06 -29.10 -9.53
CA THR A 395 7.93 -28.37 -8.96
C THR A 395 6.72 -28.40 -9.89
N LEU A 396 6.93 -28.22 -11.20
CA LEU A 396 5.86 -28.30 -12.20
C LEU A 396 5.21 -29.69 -12.24
N ALA A 397 6.01 -30.76 -12.27
CA ALA A 397 5.52 -32.13 -12.26
C ALA A 397 4.70 -32.45 -10.99
N ASN A 398 5.17 -31.97 -9.84
CA ASN A 398 4.44 -32.08 -8.57
C ASN A 398 3.12 -31.31 -8.62
N CYS A 399 3.13 -30.04 -9.06
CA CYS A 399 1.91 -29.24 -9.18
C CYS A 399 0.87 -29.92 -10.06
N ARG A 400 1.27 -30.45 -11.21
CA ARG A 400 0.38 -31.18 -12.13
C ARG A 400 -0.28 -32.40 -11.47
N SER A 401 0.51 -33.29 -10.88
CA SER A 401 0.00 -34.55 -10.30
C SER A 401 -0.89 -34.32 -9.08
N TYR A 402 -0.61 -33.32 -8.27
CA TYR A 402 -1.44 -32.96 -7.11
C TYR A 402 -2.68 -32.16 -7.51
N ALA A 403 -2.61 -31.30 -8.54
CA ALA A 403 -3.74 -30.51 -8.98
C ALA A 403 -4.91 -31.39 -9.42
N HIS A 404 -4.64 -32.40 -10.27
CA HIS A 404 -5.67 -33.34 -10.72
C HIS A 404 -6.34 -34.09 -9.56
N ARG A 405 -5.55 -34.52 -8.57
CA ARG A 405 -6.09 -35.21 -7.37
C ARG A 405 -6.96 -34.28 -6.54
N LEU A 406 -6.47 -33.08 -6.23
CA LEU A 406 -7.19 -32.10 -5.43
C LEU A 406 -8.51 -31.71 -6.11
N VAL A 407 -8.50 -31.46 -7.42
CA VAL A 407 -9.72 -31.11 -8.17
C VAL A 407 -10.71 -32.27 -8.19
N ALA A 408 -10.25 -33.52 -8.34
CA ALA A 408 -11.13 -34.68 -8.27
C ALA A 408 -11.80 -34.82 -6.89
N GLU A 409 -11.06 -34.62 -5.80
CA GLU A 409 -11.59 -34.64 -4.43
C GLU A 409 -12.64 -33.55 -4.18
N VAL A 410 -12.37 -32.33 -4.63
CA VAL A 410 -13.29 -31.20 -4.48
C VAL A 410 -14.55 -31.38 -5.32
N ARG A 411 -14.42 -31.88 -6.56
CA ARG A 411 -15.55 -32.22 -7.44
C ARG A 411 -16.42 -33.32 -6.84
N ALA A 412 -15.81 -34.36 -6.28
CA ALA A 412 -16.54 -35.44 -5.60
C ALA A 412 -17.34 -34.93 -4.39
N SER A 413 -16.87 -33.85 -3.76
CA SER A 413 -17.54 -33.17 -2.65
C SER A 413 -18.65 -32.20 -3.12
N GLY A 414 -18.84 -32.03 -4.42
CA GLY A 414 -19.94 -31.24 -5.01
C GLY A 414 -19.70 -29.72 -5.00
N HIS A 415 -18.48 -29.26 -4.73
CA HIS A 415 -18.18 -27.83 -4.74
C HIS A 415 -17.83 -27.34 -6.16
N PRO A 416 -18.44 -26.25 -6.64
CA PRO A 416 -18.07 -25.64 -7.90
C PRO A 416 -16.67 -25.00 -7.80
N LEU A 417 -15.88 -25.17 -8.85
CA LEU A 417 -14.56 -24.54 -9.00
C LEU A 417 -14.55 -23.72 -10.29
N ALA A 418 -14.34 -22.41 -10.16
CA ALA A 418 -14.29 -21.51 -11.31
C ALA A 418 -13.06 -21.79 -12.18
N ASP A 419 -13.26 -21.81 -13.50
CA ASP A 419 -12.24 -21.94 -14.55
C ASP A 419 -11.31 -23.15 -14.41
N ILE A 420 -11.71 -24.17 -13.65
CA ILE A 420 -10.78 -25.21 -13.22
C ILE A 420 -10.30 -26.10 -14.38
N ASP A 421 -11.15 -26.34 -15.37
CA ASP A 421 -10.78 -27.12 -16.56
C ASP A 421 -9.72 -26.40 -17.39
N GLU A 422 -9.82 -25.08 -17.52
CA GLU A 422 -8.80 -24.27 -18.17
C GLU A 422 -7.49 -24.27 -17.38
N LYS A 423 -7.55 -24.11 -16.06
CA LYS A 423 -6.38 -24.20 -15.17
C LYS A 423 -5.67 -25.56 -15.29
N LEU A 424 -6.42 -26.65 -15.33
CA LEU A 424 -5.85 -27.99 -15.54
C LEU A 424 -5.21 -28.13 -16.93
N ARG A 425 -5.86 -27.61 -17.98
CA ARG A 425 -5.28 -27.56 -19.34
C ARG A 425 -3.95 -26.83 -19.36
N ILE A 426 -3.85 -25.67 -18.69
CA ILE A 426 -2.60 -24.88 -18.61
C ILE A 426 -1.45 -25.69 -17.97
N LEU A 427 -1.74 -26.50 -16.94
CA LEU A 427 -0.75 -27.41 -16.33
C LEU A 427 -0.40 -28.59 -17.25
N ASP A 428 -1.39 -29.08 -18.00
CA ASP A 428 -1.26 -30.27 -18.83
C ASP A 428 -0.62 -30.02 -20.20
N GLU A 429 -0.68 -28.79 -20.73
CA GLU A 429 -0.05 -28.38 -21.98
C GLU A 429 1.48 -28.49 -21.88
N THR A 430 1.94 -29.73 -22.00
CA THR A 430 3.30 -30.21 -21.80
C THR A 430 3.72 -31.19 -22.89
N GLN A 431 3.02 -31.25 -24.02
CA GLN A 431 3.65 -31.78 -25.22
C GLN A 431 4.31 -30.62 -25.98
N PRO A 432 5.64 -30.58 -26.13
CA PRO A 432 6.17 -30.00 -27.36
C PRO A 432 5.48 -30.75 -28.50
N LYS A 433 4.91 -30.03 -29.47
CA LYS A 433 4.58 -30.63 -30.76
C LYS A 433 5.85 -31.35 -31.20
N ALA A 434 5.84 -32.67 -31.16
CA ALA A 434 6.83 -33.46 -31.86
C ALA A 434 6.78 -32.92 -33.29
N LEU A 435 7.92 -32.42 -33.78
CA LEU A 435 8.14 -32.25 -35.20
C LEU A 435 7.81 -33.62 -35.80
N GLU A 436 6.64 -33.75 -36.40
CA GLU A 436 6.36 -34.81 -37.34
C GLU A 436 7.47 -34.72 -38.37
N GLN A 437 8.37 -35.69 -38.29
CA GLN A 437 9.27 -36.03 -39.36
C GLN A 437 8.38 -36.39 -40.55
N ASP A 438 8.18 -35.44 -41.46
CA ASP A 438 7.84 -35.76 -42.84
C ASP A 438 9.11 -36.29 -43.52
N ASP A 439 9.44 -37.54 -43.17
CA ASP A 439 10.01 -38.47 -44.14
C ASP A 439 8.83 -39.05 -44.93
N ALA A 440 8.49 -38.44 -46.07
CA ALA A 440 7.91 -39.12 -47.24
C ALA A 440 7.65 -38.15 -48.41
N SER A 441 8.64 -37.96 -49.29
CA SER A 441 8.56 -38.24 -50.74
C SER A 441 9.81 -37.78 -51.48
#